data_AF-A0AAE9F510-F1
#
_entry.id   AF-A0AAE9F510-F1
#
_cell.length_a   1.000
_cell.length_b   1.000
_cell.length_c   1.000
_cell.angle_alpha   90.00
_cell.angle_beta   90.00
_cell.angle_gamma   90.00
#
_symmetry.space_group_name_H-M   'P 1'
#
loop_
_entity.id
_entity.type
_entity.pdbx_description
1 polymer ?
#
loop_
_entity_poly.entity_id
_entity_poly.type
_entity_poly.pdbx_seq_one_letter_code
_entity_poly.pdbx_strand_id
1 'polypeptide(L)'
;MILTIWLTSIVGCIILYEGIGCNLYYDESSWTLAFIQTKKCVQLTWYSDFGFNISVVVLTLITNLLTAVKARRNNQTLMNAAGIKMSKTQKQRELNFIRQTFFQGLSVTTGQITYYLIAPIFTNPVITFVVGSLWGFMHAVEG
;
A
#
# COMPACT_ATOMS: atom_id res chain seq x y z
N MET A 1 8.97 0.25 -18.21
CA MET A 1 7.86 0.09 -17.25
C MET A 1 8.17 0.76 -15.92
N ILE A 2 9.22 0.36 -15.18
CA ILE A 2 9.58 0.99 -13.88
C ILE A 2 9.86 2.49 -14.03
N LEU A 3 10.73 2.90 -14.96
CA LEU A 3 11.02 4.32 -15.19
C LEU A 3 9.77 5.14 -15.51
N THR A 4 8.85 4.59 -16.30
CA THR A 4 7.57 5.23 -16.63
C THR A 4 6.74 5.46 -15.38
N ILE A 5 6.63 4.46 -14.50
CA ILE A 5 5.90 4.57 -13.22
C ILE A 5 6.52 5.68 -12.35
N TRP A 6 7.83 5.68 -12.19
CA TRP A 6 8.53 6.70 -11.41
C TRP A 6 8.30 8.12 -11.97
N LEU A 7 8.43 8.29 -13.29
CA LEU A 7 8.19 9.59 -13.92
C LEU A 7 6.75 10.04 -13.74
N THR A 8 5.77 9.15 -13.94
CA THR A 8 4.36 9.49 -13.74
C THR A 8 4.05 9.84 -12.29
N SER A 9 4.63 9.13 -11.32
CA SER A 9 4.44 9.41 -9.90
C SER A 9 5.07 10.75 -9.49
N ILE A 10 6.29 11.04 -9.93
CA ILE A 10 6.96 12.31 -9.64
C ILE A 10 6.17 13.48 -10.22
N VAL A 11 5.80 13.40 -11.50
CA VAL A 11 4.99 14.44 -12.16
C VAL A 11 3.64 14.61 -11.47
N GLY A 12 2.98 13.50 -11.11
CA GLY A 12 1.73 13.51 -10.36
C GLY A 12 1.86 14.23 -9.01
N CYS A 13 2.87 13.88 -8.21
CA CYS A 13 3.12 14.51 -6.92
C CYS A 13 3.41 16.02 -7.05
N ILE A 14 4.20 16.43 -8.05
CA ILE A 14 4.48 17.85 -8.28
C ILE A 14 3.20 18.60 -8.63
N ILE A 15 2.37 18.06 -9.53
CA ILE A 15 1.11 18.72 -9.92
C ILE A 15 0.15 18.80 -8.74
N LEU A 16 -0.05 17.69 -8.02
CA LEU A 16 -1.03 17.59 -6.95
C LEU A 16 -0.63 18.39 -5.71
N TYR A 17 0.64 18.38 -5.31
CA TYR A 17 1.07 18.97 -4.04
C TYR A 17 1.73 20.33 -4.19
N GLU A 18 2.63 20.51 -5.16
CA GLU A 18 3.29 21.80 -5.38
C GLU A 18 2.42 22.74 -6.22
N GLY A 19 1.88 22.26 -7.35
CA GLY A 19 1.10 23.08 -8.27
C GLY A 19 -0.23 23.59 -7.69
N ILE A 20 -0.88 22.81 -6.82
CA ILE A 20 -2.15 23.18 -6.16
C ILE A 20 -1.90 23.97 -4.85
N GLY A 21 -0.67 23.98 -4.34
CA GLY A 21 -0.30 24.61 -3.06
C GLY A 21 -0.71 23.79 -1.83
N CYS A 22 -0.71 22.46 -1.95
CA CYS A 22 -0.95 21.51 -0.88
C CYS A 22 0.36 20.78 -0.53
N ASN A 23 1.42 21.55 -0.31
CA ASN A 23 2.75 21.03 -0.03
C ASN A 23 2.84 20.42 1.37
N LEU A 24 3.85 19.56 1.55
CA LEU A 24 4.20 18.98 2.84
C LEU A 24 4.97 20.03 3.66
N TYR A 25 4.68 20.14 4.96
CA TYR A 25 5.42 20.97 5.89
C TYR A 25 5.70 20.20 7.20
N TYR A 26 6.67 20.68 7.96
CA TYR A 26 6.95 20.14 9.28
C TYR A 26 6.02 20.78 10.31
N ASP A 27 5.16 19.96 10.93
CA ASP A 27 4.28 20.38 12.01
C ASP A 27 5.01 20.22 13.36
N GLU A 28 5.36 21.35 13.96
CA GLU A 28 6.06 21.39 15.25
C GLU A 28 5.21 20.84 16.41
N SER A 29 3.88 20.86 16.28
CA SER A 29 2.98 20.42 17.35
C SER A 29 2.92 18.89 17.47
N SER A 30 3.01 18.18 16.35
CA SER A 30 2.98 16.71 16.28
C SER A 30 4.34 16.08 15.98
N TRP A 31 5.37 16.89 15.70
CA TRP A 31 6.70 16.46 15.25
C TRP A 31 6.67 15.61 13.97
N THR A 32 5.66 15.81 13.12
CA THR A 32 5.46 15.03 11.89
C THR A 32 5.51 15.91 10.65
N LEU A 33 5.84 15.29 9.51
CA LEU A 33 5.56 15.89 8.21
C LEU A 33 4.07 15.70 7.90
N ALA A 34 3.38 16.79 7.64
CA ALA A 34 1.96 16.81 7.33
C ALA A 34 1.67 17.69 6.11
N PHE A 35 0.62 17.37 5.39
CA PHE A 35 0.08 18.26 4.36
C PHE A 35 -0.63 19.44 5.01
N ILE A 36 -0.65 20.58 4.31
CA ILE A 36 -1.43 21.76 4.71
C ILE A 36 -2.89 21.35 4.99
N GLN A 37 -3.40 21.72 6.17
CA GLN A 37 -4.71 21.28 6.68
C GLN A 37 -5.89 22.18 6.23
N THR A 38 -5.87 22.65 4.98
CA THR A 38 -7.05 23.33 4.41
C THR A 38 -8.08 22.31 3.93
N LYS A 39 -9.37 22.67 3.93
CA LYS A 39 -10.45 21.78 3.44
C LYS A 39 -10.15 21.20 2.04
N LYS A 40 -9.56 22.00 1.15
CA LYS A 40 -9.17 21.59 -0.20
C LYS A 40 -8.06 20.54 -0.18
N CYS A 41 -7.00 20.77 0.60
CA CYS A 41 -5.86 19.86 0.67
C CYS A 41 -6.22 18.55 1.38
N VAL A 42 -7.04 18.60 2.43
CA VAL A 42 -7.58 17.38 3.08
C VAL A 42 -8.41 16.56 2.11
N GLN A 43 -9.30 17.19 1.33
CA GLN A 43 -10.05 16.48 0.30
C GLN A 43 -9.13 15.89 -0.77
N LEU A 44 -8.13 16.65 -1.20
CA LEU A 44 -7.17 16.20 -2.21
C LEU A 44 -6.44 14.94 -1.74
N THR A 45 -5.76 14.99 -0.60
CA THR A 45 -4.97 13.86 -0.05
C THR A 45 -5.85 12.67 0.31
N TRP A 46 -7.09 12.91 0.75
CA TRP A 46 -8.05 11.84 0.98
C TRP A 46 -8.33 11.02 -0.29
N TYR A 47 -8.49 11.66 -1.44
CA TYR A 47 -8.76 10.95 -2.69
C TYR A 47 -7.48 10.46 -3.38
N SER A 48 -6.42 11.29 -3.42
CA SER A 48 -5.18 10.99 -4.14
C SER A 48 -4.25 10.05 -3.39
N ASP A 49 -4.21 10.11 -2.06
CA ASP A 49 -3.36 9.24 -1.27
C ASP A 49 -4.17 8.11 -0.67
N PHE A 50 -5.14 8.40 0.20
CA PHE A 50 -5.85 7.34 0.92
C PHE A 50 -6.70 6.48 -0.04
N GLY A 51 -7.62 7.10 -0.77
CA GLY A 51 -8.55 6.41 -1.67
C GLY A 51 -7.85 5.68 -2.82
N PHE A 52 -6.93 6.35 -3.50
CA PHE A 52 -6.19 5.74 -4.62
C PHE A 52 -5.27 4.61 -4.16
N ASN A 53 -4.45 4.79 -3.12
CA ASN A 53 -3.53 3.73 -2.69
C ASN A 53 -4.28 2.51 -2.17
N ILE A 54 -5.35 2.69 -1.39
CA ILE A 54 -6.19 1.56 -0.94
C ILE A 54 -6.82 0.83 -2.13
N SER A 55 -7.29 1.57 -3.14
CA SER A 55 -7.84 0.97 -4.36
C SER A 55 -6.79 0.12 -5.09
N VAL A 56 -5.57 0.62 -5.22
CA VAL A 56 -4.44 -0.11 -5.85
C VAL A 56 -4.07 -1.37 -5.05
N VAL A 57 -4.04 -1.29 -3.72
CA VAL A 57 -3.81 -2.47 -2.86
C VAL A 57 -4.88 -3.53 -3.06
N VAL A 58 -6.16 -3.13 -3.05
CA VAL A 58 -7.29 -4.05 -3.27
C VAL A 58 -7.20 -4.70 -4.65
N LEU A 59 -6.93 -3.92 -5.70
CA LEU A 59 -6.74 -4.44 -7.06
C LEU A 59 -5.58 -5.44 -7.12
N THR A 60 -4.46 -5.13 -6.48
CA THR A 60 -3.28 -6.01 -6.44
C THR A 60 -3.59 -7.33 -5.73
N LEU A 61 -4.30 -7.29 -4.59
CA LEU A 61 -4.74 -8.48 -3.88
C LEU A 61 -5.65 -9.35 -4.76
N ILE A 62 -6.62 -8.75 -5.46
CA ILE A 62 -7.51 -9.46 -6.38
C ILE A 62 -6.70 -10.11 -7.51
N THR A 63 -5.82 -9.35 -8.17
CA THR A 63 -4.99 -9.87 -9.27
C THR A 63 -4.08 -11.00 -8.81
N ASN A 64 -3.45 -10.89 -7.65
CA ASN A 64 -2.59 -11.94 -7.10
C ASN A 64 -3.38 -13.20 -6.74
N LEU A 65 -4.57 -13.07 -6.15
CA LEU A 65 -5.45 -14.20 -5.87
C LEU A 65 -5.95 -14.87 -7.14
N LEU A 66 -6.40 -14.11 -8.14
CA LEU A 66 -6.80 -14.62 -9.45
C LEU A 66 -5.66 -15.37 -10.13
N THR A 67 -4.45 -14.80 -10.09
CA THR A 67 -3.24 -15.41 -10.63
C THR A 67 -2.92 -16.71 -9.90
N ALA A 68 -2.98 -16.73 -8.57
CA ALA A 68 -2.76 -17.93 -7.77
C ALA A 68 -3.79 -19.03 -8.08
N VAL A 69 -5.08 -18.68 -8.18
CA VAL A 69 -6.15 -19.63 -8.54
C VAL A 69 -5.96 -20.17 -9.96
N LYS A 70 -5.63 -19.30 -10.92
CA LYS A 70 -5.40 -19.70 -12.31
C LYS A 70 -4.16 -20.58 -12.45
N ALA A 71 -3.07 -20.23 -11.77
CA ALA A 71 -1.85 -21.03 -11.72
C ALA A 71 -2.13 -22.41 -11.12
N ARG A 72 -2.87 -22.47 -10.00
CA ARG A 72 -3.27 -23.73 -9.37
C ARG A 72 -4.11 -24.61 -10.30
N ARG A 73 -5.11 -24.04 -10.98
CA ARG A 73 -5.95 -24.79 -11.94
C ARG A 73 -5.12 -25.32 -13.11
N ASN A 74 -4.29 -24.49 -13.71
CA ASN A 74 -3.43 -24.89 -14.82
C ASN A 74 -2.43 -25.98 -14.39
N ASN A 75 -1.82 -25.85 -13.22
CA ASN A 75 -0.95 -26.87 -12.65
C ASN A 75 -1.72 -28.18 -12.46
N GLN A 76 -2.89 -28.16 -11.82
CA GLN A 76 -3.71 -29.37 -11.62
C GLN A 76 -4.07 -30.07 -12.94
N THR A 77 -4.44 -29.32 -13.98
CA THR A 77 -4.72 -29.89 -15.31
C THR A 77 -3.49 -30.57 -15.91
N LEU A 78 -2.32 -29.91 -15.88
CA LEU A 78 -1.07 -30.46 -16.39
C LEU A 78 -0.64 -31.72 -15.62
N MET A 79 -0.74 -31.66 -14.29
CA MET A 79 -0.38 -32.74 -13.38
C MET A 79 -1.26 -33.97 -13.59
N ASN A 80 -2.58 -33.77 -13.74
CA ASN A 80 -3.53 -34.84 -14.04
C ASN A 80 -3.27 -35.46 -15.42
N ALA A 81 -2.97 -34.65 -16.44
CA ALA A 81 -2.65 -35.13 -17.78
C ALA A 81 -1.35 -35.95 -17.83
N ALA A 82 -0.37 -35.60 -16.98
CA ALA A 82 0.91 -36.31 -16.88
C ALA A 82 0.89 -37.48 -15.87
N GLY A 83 -0.18 -37.64 -15.07
CA GLY A 83 -0.23 -38.64 -13.98
C GLY A 83 0.70 -38.34 -12.80
N ILE A 84 1.20 -37.10 -12.68
CA ILE A 84 2.20 -36.69 -11.67
C ILE A 84 1.49 -35.93 -10.55
N LYS A 85 1.90 -36.15 -9.28
CA LYS A 85 1.41 -35.35 -8.14
C LYS A 85 2.27 -34.12 -7.90
N MET A 86 1.65 -33.05 -7.41
CA MET A 86 2.33 -31.80 -7.08
C MET A 86 3.40 -32.00 -6.02
N SER A 87 4.60 -31.46 -6.28
CA SER A 87 5.68 -31.50 -5.30
C SER A 87 5.33 -30.67 -4.07
N LYS A 88 5.74 -31.16 -2.89
CA LYS A 88 5.64 -30.40 -1.62
C LYS A 88 6.28 -29.01 -1.75
N THR A 89 7.38 -28.91 -2.48
CA THR A 89 8.10 -27.64 -2.69
C THR A 89 7.28 -26.64 -3.50
N GLN A 90 6.58 -27.08 -4.56
CA GLN A 90 5.72 -26.19 -5.34
C GLN A 90 4.52 -25.72 -4.51
N LYS A 91 3.91 -26.63 -3.74
CA LYS A 91 2.79 -26.29 -2.85
C LYS A 91 3.20 -25.25 -1.81
N GLN A 92 4.41 -25.40 -1.24
CA GLN A 92 4.94 -24.43 -0.27
C GLN A 92 5.17 -23.06 -0.89
N ARG A 93 5.67 -22.99 -2.13
CA ARG A 93 5.88 -21.72 -2.86
C ARG A 93 4.55 -20.98 -3.11
N GLU A 94 3.49 -21.69 -3.52
CA GLU A 94 2.16 -21.08 -3.69
C GLU A 94 1.62 -20.53 -2.37
N LEU A 95 1.76 -21.28 -1.26
CA LEU A 95 1.37 -20.83 0.07
C LEU A 95 2.16 -19.61 0.56
N ASN A 96 3.47 -19.59 0.31
CA ASN A 96 4.33 -18.46 0.66
C ASN A 96 3.95 -17.21 -0.14
N PHE A 97 3.65 -17.34 -1.43
CA PHE A 97 3.19 -16.23 -2.27
C PHE A 97 1.89 -15.62 -1.76
N ILE A 98 0.91 -16.45 -1.38
CA ILE A 98 -0.36 -15.99 -0.81
C ILE A 98 -0.12 -15.27 0.52
N ARG A 99 0.73 -15.83 1.39
CA ARG A 99 1.10 -15.18 2.66
C ARG A 99 1.76 -13.83 2.43
N GLN A 100 2.76 -13.75 1.56
CA GLN A 100 3.46 -12.52 1.24
C GLN A 100 2.50 -11.43 0.73
N THR A 101 1.68 -11.77 -0.27
CA THR A 101 0.68 -10.86 -0.83
C THR A 101 -0.30 -10.35 0.25
N PHE A 102 -0.78 -11.25 1.11
CA PHE A 102 -1.72 -10.89 2.17
C PHE A 102 -1.08 -9.97 3.22
N PHE A 103 0.12 -10.31 3.70
CA PHE A 103 0.81 -9.51 4.70
C PHE A 103 1.25 -8.15 4.16
N GLN A 104 1.68 -8.08 2.91
CA GLN A 104 1.98 -6.82 2.24
C GLN A 104 0.73 -5.94 2.16
N GLY A 105 -0.38 -6.46 1.64
CA GLY A 105 -1.62 -5.69 1.55
C GLY A 105 -2.15 -5.24 2.92
N LEU A 106 -2.03 -6.09 3.94
CA LEU A 106 -2.41 -5.76 5.31
C LEU A 106 -1.52 -4.65 5.90
N SER A 107 -0.20 -4.73 5.69
CA SER A 107 0.78 -3.74 6.13
C SER A 107 0.48 -2.36 5.54
N VAL A 108 0.40 -2.25 4.20
CA VAL A 108 0.07 -0.99 3.51
C VAL A 108 -1.26 -0.41 4.01
N THR A 109 -2.29 -1.25 4.08
CA THR A 109 -3.64 -0.81 4.50
C THR A 109 -3.62 -0.29 5.94
N THR A 110 -2.92 -1.00 6.83
CA THR A 110 -2.81 -0.61 8.24
C THR A 110 -2.10 0.72 8.38
N GLY A 111 -0.98 0.94 7.69
CA GLY A 111 -0.27 2.22 7.79
C GLY A 111 -1.08 3.40 7.24
N GLN A 112 -1.82 3.21 6.14
CA GLN A 112 -2.73 4.23 5.61
C GLN A 112 -3.85 4.56 6.60
N ILE A 113 -4.46 3.54 7.23
CA ILE A 113 -5.48 3.73 8.27
C ILE A 113 -4.88 4.44 9.50
N THR A 114 -3.68 4.05 9.94
CA THR A 114 -3.05 4.68 11.10
C THR A 114 -2.79 6.15 10.86
N TYR A 115 -2.35 6.54 9.66
CA TYR A 115 -2.09 7.94 9.32
C TYR A 115 -3.38 8.75 9.14
N TYR A 116 -4.32 8.28 8.31
CA TYR A 116 -5.48 9.09 7.92
C TYR A 116 -6.66 9.03 8.88
N LEU A 117 -6.84 7.92 9.61
CA LEU A 117 -7.99 7.73 10.50
C LEU A 117 -7.61 7.80 11.97
N ILE A 118 -6.49 7.20 12.36
CA ILE A 118 -6.17 7.02 13.77
C ILE A 118 -5.35 8.19 14.33
N ALA A 119 -4.31 8.65 13.64
CA ALA A 119 -3.45 9.74 14.11
C ALA A 119 -4.23 11.03 14.44
N PRO A 120 -5.24 11.47 13.66
CA PRO A 120 -6.01 12.68 13.97
C PRO A 120 -6.89 12.59 15.23
N ILE A 121 -7.11 11.38 15.78
CA ILE A 121 -7.91 11.17 17.00
C ILE A 121 -7.11 11.53 18.24
N PHE A 122 -5.78 11.44 18.17
CA PHE A 122 -4.91 11.67 19.32
C PHE A 122 -4.53 13.15 19.45
N THR A 123 -4.51 13.62 20.69
CA THR A 123 -4.04 14.96 21.05
C THR A 123 -2.64 14.95 21.66
N ASN A 124 -2.17 13.77 22.12
CA ASN A 124 -0.83 13.62 22.66
C ASN A 124 0.20 13.65 21.50
N PRO A 125 1.19 14.56 21.53
CA PRO A 125 2.13 14.73 20.42
C PRO A 125 3.01 13.51 20.20
N VAL A 126 3.41 12.81 21.27
CA VAL A 126 4.23 11.60 21.18
C VAL A 126 3.45 10.45 20.52
N ILE A 127 2.19 10.26 20.90
CA ILE A 127 1.34 9.21 20.29
C ILE A 127 1.08 9.53 18.83
N THR A 128 0.77 10.80 18.53
CA THR A 128 0.53 11.28 17.15
C THR A 128 1.77 11.08 16.28
N PHE A 129 2.95 11.40 16.81
CA PHE A 129 4.23 11.16 16.14
C PHE A 129 4.44 9.68 15.80
N VAL A 130 4.28 8.79 16.80
CA VAL A 130 4.50 7.35 16.62
C VAL A 130 3.52 6.81 15.58
N VAL A 131 2.22 7.05 15.76
CA VAL A 131 1.16 6.51 14.90
C VAL A 131 1.21 7.11 13.48
N GLY A 132 1.49 8.41 13.37
CA GLY A 132 1.66 9.09 12.08
C GLY A 132 2.89 8.62 11.31
N SER A 133 3.96 8.24 12.02
CA SER A 133 5.18 7.75 11.38
C SER A 133 5.09 6.30 10.92
N LEU A 134 4.17 5.48 11.46
CA LEU A 134 4.01 4.07 11.08
C LEU A 134 3.79 3.88 9.58
N TRP A 135 3.07 4.80 8.94
CA TRP A 135 2.89 4.80 7.49
C TRP A 135 4.22 4.93 6.73
N GLY A 136 5.15 5.76 7.19
CA GLY A 136 6.47 5.87 6.56
C GLY A 136 7.33 4.63 6.81
N PHE A 137 7.29 4.10 8.03
CA PHE A 137 8.05 2.90 8.41
C PHE A 137 7.60 1.64 7.65
N MET A 138 6.31 1.48 7.34
CA MET A 138 5.84 0.30 6.60
C MET A 138 6.53 0.19 5.24
N HIS A 139 6.72 1.32 4.54
CA HIS A 139 7.39 1.35 3.23
C HIS A 139 8.87 0.96 3.31
N ALA A 140 9.51 1.14 4.47
CA ALA A 140 10.90 0.70 4.70
C ALA A 140 11.02 -0.80 4.98
N VAL A 141 9.95 -1.45 5.46
CA VAL A 141 9.92 -2.87 5.82
C VAL A 141 9.39 -3.75 4.69
N GLU A 142 8.67 -3.18 3.72
CA GLU A 142 8.12 -3.90 2.56
C GLU A 142 9.12 -4.25 1.45
N GLY A 143 10.43 -4.22 1.75
CA GLY A 143 11.53 -4.62 0.87
C GLY A 143 11.72 -6.13 0.74
#